data_AF-A0A1A0UX38-F1
#
_entry.id   AF-A0A1A0UX38-F1
#
_cell.length_a   1.000
_cell.length_b   1.000
_cell.length_c   1.000
_cell.angle_alpha   90.00
_cell.angle_beta   90.00
_cell.angle_gamma   90.00
#
_symmetry.space_group_name_H-M   'P 1'
#
loop_
_entity.id
_entity.type
_entity.pdbx_description
1 polymer ?
#
loop_
_entity_poly.entity_id
_entity_poly.type
_entity_poly.pdbx_seq_one_letter_code
_entity_poly.pdbx_strand_id
1 'polypeptide(L)' 'MTPQPPPLPDVLLKPAPVIVVIAAGWVVAAILAFTVTGLHEWRPYTVAGLGVGALGTGIWLWQRHAVRRGSRGAQSGLT' A
#
# COMPACT_ATOMS: atom_id res chain seq x y z
N MET A 1 38.57 6.91 6.62
CA MET A 1 37.50 6.03 6.12
C MET A 1 36.19 6.67 6.48
N THR A 2 35.35 7.02 5.51
CA THR A 2 34.00 7.54 5.78
C THR A 2 33.15 6.41 6.37
N PRO A 3 32.48 6.60 7.52
CA PRO A 3 31.63 5.57 8.10
C PRO A 3 30.52 5.19 7.11
N GLN A 4 30.43 3.91 6.77
CA GLN A 4 29.36 3.41 5.91
C GLN A 4 28.07 3.33 6.75
N PRO A 5 26.97 4.02 6.36
CA PRO A 5 25.73 3.99 7.13
C PRO A 5 25.20 2.56 7.24
N PRO A 6 24.70 2.12 8.41
CA PRO A 6 24.14 0.79 8.54
C PRO A 6 22.99 0.59 7.52
N PRO A 7 22.86 -0.60 6.92
CA PRO A 7 21.84 -0.86 5.92
C PRO A 7 20.45 -0.61 6.52
N LEU A 8 19.61 0.12 5.78
CA LEU A 8 18.23 0.38 6.19
C LEU A 8 17.46 -0.96 6.27
N PRO A 9 16.58 -1.16 7.27
CA PRO A 9 15.82 -2.40 7.39
C PRO A 9 14.97 -2.65 6.13
N ASP A 10 15.01 -3.88 5.59
CA ASP A 10 14.29 -4.29 4.38
C ASP A 10 12.78 -4.01 4.41
N VAL A 11 12.19 -3.87 5.60
CA VAL A 11 10.76 -3.54 5.76
C VAL A 11 10.47 -2.09 5.37
N LEU A 12 11.37 -1.14 5.66
CA LEU A 12 11.19 0.26 5.27
C LEU A 12 11.33 0.47 3.75
N LEU A 13 12.04 -0.43 3.07
CA LEU A 13 12.24 -0.38 1.62
C LEU A 13 11.04 -0.95 0.84
N LYS A 14 10.14 -1.67 1.51
CA LYS A 14 8.96 -2.28 0.89
C LYS A 14 7.77 -1.33 1.04
N PRO A 15 7.03 -1.01 -0.04
CA PRO A 15 5.82 -0.18 0.06
C PRO A 15 4.62 -0.92 0.66
N ALA A 16 4.65 -2.26 0.67
CA ALA A 16 3.56 -3.11 1.14
C ALA A 16 3.05 -2.85 2.57
N PRO A 17 3.91 -2.65 3.60
CA PRO A 17 3.47 -2.42 4.97
C PRO A 17 2.63 -1.13 5.09
N VAL A 18 3.05 -0.07 4.40
CA VAL A 18 2.36 1.23 4.42
C VAL A 18 0.96 1.11 3.83
N ILE A 19 0.81 0.41 2.71
CA ILE A 19 -0.49 0.17 2.07
C ILE A 19 -1.42 -0.59 3.03
N VAL A 20 -0.91 -1.64 3.69
CA VAL A 20 -1.68 -2.45 4.63
C VAL A 20 -2.13 -1.62 5.84
N VAL A 21 -1.24 -0.81 6.41
CA VAL A 21 -1.56 0.03 7.58
C VAL A 21 -2.63 1.08 7.24
N ILE A 22 -2.51 1.75 6.10
CA ILE A 22 -3.50 2.76 5.67
C ILE A 22 -4.85 2.10 5.38
N ALA A 23 -4.86 0.97 4.67
CA ALA A 23 -6.09 0.23 4.39
C ALA A 23 -6.78 -0.23 5.68
N ALA A 24 -6.03 -0.78 6.64
CA ALA A 24 -6.56 -1.17 7.94
C ALA A 24 -7.13 0.04 8.71
N GLY A 25 -6.45 1.18 8.68
CA GLY A 25 -6.95 2.43 9.28
C GLY A 25 -8.30 2.85 8.72
N TRP A 26 -8.50 2.79 7.41
CA TRP A 26 -9.78 3.11 6.78
C TRP A 26 -10.88 2.11 7.11
N VAL A 27 -10.57 0.81 7.24
CA VAL A 27 -11.53 -0.20 7.69
C VAL A 27 -12.00 0.09 9.12
N VAL A 28 -11.05 0.39 10.03
CA VAL A 28 -11.39 0.75 11.42
C VAL A 28 -12.24 2.03 11.47
N ALA A 29 -11.86 3.07 10.71
CA ALA A 29 -12.62 4.31 10.65
C ALA A 29 -14.04 4.08 10.12
N ALA A 30 -14.20 3.25 9.08
CA ALA A 30 -15.52 2.89 8.56
C ALA A 30 -16.36 2.17 9.63
N ILE A 31 -15.80 1.15 10.30
CA ILE A 31 -16.49 0.45 11.39
C ILE A 31 -17.01 1.47 12.42
N LEU A 32 -16.14 2.37 12.90
CA LEU A 32 -16.53 3.39 13.87
C LEU A 32 -17.63 4.33 13.35
N ALA A 33 -17.56 4.78 12.09
CA ALA A 33 -18.56 5.68 11.50
C ALA A 33 -19.95 5.02 11.36
N PHE A 34 -20.00 3.70 11.21
CA PHE A 34 -21.25 2.95 11.14
C PHE A 34 -21.77 2.47 12.50
N THR A 35 -20.90 2.21 13.48
CA THR A 35 -21.29 1.69 14.80
C THR A 35 -21.45 2.76 15.88
N VAL A 36 -20.79 3.92 15.74
CA VAL A 36 -20.82 5.00 16.75
C VAL A 36 -21.71 6.14 16.26
N THR A 37 -22.75 6.46 17.03
CA THR A 37 -23.75 7.48 16.70
C THR A 37 -23.15 8.87 16.46
N GLY A 38 -22.12 9.24 17.22
CA GLY A 38 -21.42 10.52 17.06
C GLY A 38 -20.50 10.62 15.83
N LEU A 39 -20.31 9.56 15.07
CA LEU A 39 -19.40 9.54 13.91
C LEU A 39 -20.12 9.33 12.57
N HIS A 40 -21.45 9.45 12.53
CA HIS A 40 -22.21 9.21 11.29
C HIS A 40 -21.87 10.18 10.15
N GLU A 41 -21.49 11.42 10.48
CA GLU A 41 -21.04 12.42 9.51
C GLU A 41 -19.74 12.00 8.79
N TRP A 42 -18.96 11.10 9.40
CA TRP A 42 -17.69 10.62 8.83
C TRP A 42 -17.86 9.54 7.77
N ARG A 43 -19.06 8.92 7.67
CA ARG A 43 -19.36 7.82 6.74
C ARG A 43 -18.92 8.10 5.29
N PRO A 44 -19.30 9.22 4.63
CA PRO A 44 -18.87 9.47 3.24
C PRO A 44 -17.35 9.51 3.09
N TYR A 45 -16.64 10.07 4.06
CA TYR A 45 -15.17 10.13 4.05
C TYR A 45 -14.54 8.75 4.23
N THR A 46 -15.09 7.93 5.14
CA THR A 46 -14.58 6.56 5.35
C THR A 46 -14.80 5.66 4.15
N VAL A 47 -15.94 5.83 3.45
CA VAL A 47 -16.22 5.11 2.20
C VAL A 47 -15.29 5.58 1.08
N ALA A 48 -15.08 6.89 0.93
CA ALA A 48 -14.13 7.43 -0.04
C ALA A 48 -12.71 6.91 0.23
N GLY A 49 -12.28 6.90 1.49
CA GLY A 49 -11.00 6.36 1.92
C GLY A 49 -10.82 4.88 1.64
N LEU A 50 -11.85 4.06 1.88
CA LEU A 50 -11.87 2.65 1.48
C LEU A 50 -11.77 2.48 -0.03
N GLY A 51 -12.47 3.31 -0.81
CA GLY A 51 -12.39 3.31 -2.27
C GLY A 51 -10.98 3.63 -2.78
N VAL A 52 -10.35 4.67 -2.24
CA VAL A 52 -8.96 5.04 -2.55
C VAL A 52 -7.98 3.93 -2.12
N GLY A 53 -8.18 3.34 -0.94
CA GLY A 53 -7.36 2.23 -0.45
C GLY A 53 -7.46 0.98 -1.34
N ALA A 54 -8.66 0.63 -1.78
CA ALA A 54 -8.90 -0.47 -2.71
C ALA A 54 -8.24 -0.19 -4.08
N LEU A 55 -8.37 1.03 -4.59
CA LEU A 55 -7.73 1.45 -5.84
C LEU A 55 -6.20 1.35 -5.75
N GLY A 56 -5.59 1.93 -4.70
CA GLY A 56 -4.14 1.89 -4.49
C GLY A 56 -3.61 0.46 -4.33
N THR A 57 -4.34 -0.38 -3.59
CA THR A 57 -4.01 -1.81 -3.44
C THR A 57 -4.11 -2.55 -4.78
N GLY A 58 -5.14 -2.28 -5.58
CA GLY A 58 -5.31 -2.85 -6.91
C GLY A 58 -4.18 -2.50 -7.86
N ILE A 59 -3.77 -1.21 -7.88
CA ILE A 59 -2.62 -0.75 -8.67
C ILE A 59 -1.34 -1.47 -8.22
N TRP A 60 -1.08 -1.56 -6.92
CA TRP A 60 0.10 -2.25 -6.41
C TRP A 60 0.10 -3.74 -6.75
N LEU A 61 -1.05 -4.42 -6.65
CA LEU A 61 -1.17 -5.83 -7.05
C LEU A 61 -0.94 -6.00 -8.55
N TRP A 62 -1.45 -5.10 -9.38
CA TRP A 62 -1.16 -5.10 -10.81
C TRP A 62 0.32 -4.92 -11.06
N GLN A 63 0.96 -3.90 -10.48
CA GLN A 63 2.41 -3.68 -10.60
C GLN A 63 3.20 -4.92 -10.18
N ARG A 64 2.87 -5.52 -9.03
CA ARG A 64 3.49 -6.75 -8.53
C ARG A 64 3.29 -7.93 -9.50
N HIS A 65 2.10 -8.06 -10.06
CA HIS A 65 1.77 -9.11 -11.02
C HIS A 65 2.46 -8.88 -12.38
N ALA A 66 2.62 -7.64 -12.82
CA ALA A 66 3.36 -7.27 -14.02
C ALA A 66 4.87 -7.56 -13.87
N VAL A 67 5.46 -7.22 -12.72
CA VAL A 67 6.85 -7.57 -12.39
C VAL A 67 7.03 -9.10 -12.37
N ARG A 68 6.10 -9.84 -11.78
CA ARG A 68 6.13 -11.32 -11.75
C ARG A 68 5.91 -11.97 -13.12
N ARG A 69 5.02 -11.41 -13.94
CA ARG A 69 4.76 -11.87 -15.33
C ARG A 69 5.93 -11.59 -16.28
N GLY A 70 6.93 -10.85 -15.82
CA GLY A 70 8.18 -10.71 -16.56
C GLY A 70 8.13 -9.58 -17.57
N SER A 71 8.36 -8.36 -17.09
CA SER A 71 9.33 -7.46 -17.75
C SER A 71 10.77 -8.00 -17.57
N ARG A 72 10.93 -9.32 -17.64
CA ARG A 72 12.15 -10.00 -18.05
C ARG A 72 12.23 -9.92 -19.58
N GLY A 73 12.12 -8.72 -20.15
CA GLY A 73 12.95 -8.37 -21.29
C GLY A 73 14.30 -7.99 -20.69
N ALA A 74 15.00 -8.89 -20.00
CA ALA A 74 15.85 -9.84 -20.71
C ALA A 74 16.37 -9.20 -22.00
N GLN A 75 17.11 -8.09 -21.82
CA GLN A 75 18.43 -7.98 -22.40
C GLN A 75 19.14 -9.32 -22.14
N SER A 76 18.82 -10.33 -22.96
CA SER A 76 19.64 -11.51 -23.13
C SER A 76 20.85 -11.03 -23.91
N GLY A 77 21.97 -10.89 -23.20
CA GLY A 77 23.31 -10.87 -23.80
C GLY A 77 23.66 -9.63 -24.63
N LEU A 78 24.04 -8.54 -23.97
CA LEU A 78 25.18 -7.75 -24.46
C LEU A 78 26.45 -8.41 -23.91
N THR A 79 26.92 -9.44 -24.59
CA THR A 79 28.31 -9.92 -24.56
C THR A 79 28.64 -10.47 -25.93
#